data_AF-A0A177F5K7-F1
#
_entry.id   AF-A0A177F5K7-F1
#
_cell.length_a   1.000
_cell.length_b   1.000
_cell.length_c   1.000
_cell.angle_alpha   90.00
_cell.angle_beta   90.00
_cell.angle_gamma   90.00
#
_symmetry.space_group_name_H-M   'P 1'
#
loop_
_entity.id
_entity.type
_entity.pdbx_description
1 polymer ?
#
loop_
_entity_poly.entity_id
_entity_poly.type
_entity_poly.pdbx_seq_one_letter_code
_entity_poly.pdbx_strand_id
1 'polypeptide(L)'
;MLTHTGLRWLPASRSPAGQTMASAKESPVSHGHNGKGLELAVQVGGMTPLKAIEASTATAPEVLSPQALETCMLKAGYDTDFIALTSNPLENVSVVADPDHVTHIWLGG
;
A
#
# COMPACT_ATOMS: atom_id res chain seq x y z
N MET A 1 -25.42 38.33 33.09
CA MET A 1 -24.37 38.30 32.05
C MET A 1 -23.05 37.98 32.73
N LEU A 2 -22.58 36.74 32.65
CA LEU A 2 -21.23 36.28 33.03
C LEU A 2 -21.01 34.94 32.33
N THR A 3 -20.11 34.95 31.34
CA THR A 3 -19.81 33.88 30.39
C THR A 3 -18.84 32.87 30.99
N HIS A 4 -19.08 31.57 30.76
CA HIS A 4 -18.20 30.47 31.15
C HIS A 4 -16.79 30.63 30.56
N THR A 5 -15.80 30.58 31.45
CA THR A 5 -14.36 30.63 31.22
C THR A 5 -13.84 29.37 30.54
N GLY A 6 -12.95 29.57 29.57
CA GLY A 6 -12.40 28.56 28.68
C GLY A 6 -11.53 27.49 29.36
N LEU A 7 -11.69 26.26 28.87
CA LEU A 7 -10.74 25.17 29.04
C LEU A 7 -9.48 25.49 28.23
N ARG A 8 -8.41 25.87 28.94
CA ARG A 8 -7.05 26.01 28.39
C ARG A 8 -6.44 24.61 28.32
N TRP A 9 -6.21 24.09 27.10
CA TRP A 9 -5.40 22.89 26.91
C TRP A 9 -3.99 23.15 27.46
N LEU A 10 -3.55 22.33 28.41
CA LEU A 10 -2.16 22.28 28.83
C LEU A 10 -1.30 21.78 27.64
N PRO A 11 -0.12 22.35 27.37
CA PRO A 11 0.77 21.76 26.39
C PRO A 11 1.21 20.39 26.90
N ALA A 12 1.00 19.35 26.08
CA ALA A 12 1.42 18.00 26.37
C ALA A 12 2.91 17.98 26.73
N SER A 13 3.23 17.43 27.90
CA SER A 13 4.60 17.11 28.26
C SER A 13 5.16 16.08 27.27
N ARG A 14 6.31 16.41 26.68
CA ARG A 14 6.95 15.63 25.62
C ARG A 14 7.76 14.50 26.25
N SER A 15 7.31 13.25 26.07
CA SER A 15 8.16 12.07 26.28
C SER A 15 9.22 11.96 25.16
N PRO A 16 10.42 11.39 25.38
CA PRO A 16 11.46 11.28 24.36
C PRO A 16 11.11 10.34 23.19
N ALA A 17 9.98 9.62 23.28
CA ALA A 17 9.50 8.63 22.31
C ALA A 17 8.19 9.08 21.61
N GLY A 18 7.99 10.39 21.44
CA GLY A 18 6.79 10.97 20.82
C GLY A 18 7.09 11.76 19.55
N GLN A 19 7.61 11.11 18.52
CA GLN A 19 7.58 11.70 17.17
C GLN A 19 6.35 11.15 16.43
N THR A 20 5.44 12.04 16.04
CA THR A 20 4.49 11.76 14.97
C THR A 20 5.31 11.38 13.74
N MET A 21 5.30 10.09 13.37
CA MET A 21 5.95 9.62 12.16
C MET A 21 5.13 10.15 10.97
N ALA A 22 5.61 11.21 10.34
CA ALA A 22 5.07 11.69 9.08
C ALA A 22 5.80 11.02 7.90
N SER A 23 5.10 10.85 6.79
CA SER A 23 5.68 10.43 5.50
C SER A 23 6.52 11.58 4.94
N ALA A 24 7.76 11.70 5.42
CA ALA A 24 8.80 12.51 4.80
C ALA A 24 9.60 11.61 3.84
N LYS A 25 10.18 12.17 2.78
CA LYS A 25 10.78 11.40 1.67
C LYS A 25 11.81 10.35 2.14
N GLU A 26 12.61 10.68 3.16
CA GLU A 26 13.64 9.79 3.70
C GLU A 26 13.14 8.95 4.90
N SER A 27 11.88 9.08 5.30
CA SER A 27 11.37 8.37 6.46
C SER A 27 11.04 6.91 6.13
N PRO A 28 11.12 6.00 7.12
CA PRO A 28 10.71 4.60 6.95
C PRO A 28 9.23 4.40 6.57
N VAL A 29 8.41 5.45 6.69
CA VAL A 29 6.98 5.46 6.34
C VAL A 29 6.69 6.33 5.11
N SER A 30 7.72 6.64 4.33
CA SER A 30 7.59 7.33 3.05
C SER A 30 6.77 6.52 2.05
N HIS A 31 6.01 7.21 1.21
CA HIS A 31 5.30 6.59 0.09
C HIS A 31 6.26 5.97 -0.93
N GLY A 32 5.77 5.00 -1.70
CA GLY A 32 6.55 4.30 -2.73
C GLY A 32 7.03 2.91 -2.33
N HIS A 33 6.86 2.52 -1.06
CA HIS A 33 7.31 1.22 -0.54
C HIS A 33 6.21 0.16 -0.49
N ASN A 34 5.06 0.39 -1.14
CA ASN A 34 3.88 -0.48 -1.05
C ASN A 34 4.15 -1.92 -1.55
N GLY A 35 5.04 -2.09 -2.54
CA GLY A 35 5.41 -3.41 -3.04
C GLY A 35 6.02 -4.33 -1.95
N LYS A 36 6.59 -3.75 -0.89
CA LYS A 36 7.08 -4.51 0.28
C LYS A 36 5.96 -5.26 1.01
N GLY A 37 4.72 -4.81 0.88
CA GLY A 37 3.55 -5.48 1.47
C GLY A 37 3.40 -6.93 0.99
N LEU A 38 3.64 -7.20 -0.30
CA LEU A 38 3.57 -8.56 -0.84
C LEU A 38 4.69 -9.45 -0.29
N GLU A 39 5.91 -8.90 -0.18
CA GLU A 39 7.03 -9.62 0.42
C GLU A 39 6.77 -9.97 1.88
N LEU A 40 6.23 -9.03 2.67
CA LEU A 40 5.85 -9.28 4.06
C LEU A 40 4.68 -10.27 4.18
N ALA A 41 3.70 -10.23 3.26
CA ALA A 41 2.62 -11.20 3.23
C ALA A 41 3.12 -12.65 3.05
N VAL A 42 4.20 -12.83 2.27
CA VAL A 42 4.88 -14.12 2.12
C VAL A 42 5.75 -14.44 3.33
N GLN A 43 6.71 -13.57 3.68
CA GLN A 43 7.74 -13.85 4.70
C GLN A 43 7.18 -13.92 6.12
N VAL A 44 6.24 -13.04 6.45
CA VAL A 44 5.66 -12.90 7.80
C VAL A 44 4.26 -13.50 7.86
N GLY A 45 3.45 -13.24 6.82
CA GLY A 45 2.07 -13.74 6.76
C GLY A 45 1.93 -15.21 6.35
N GLY A 46 2.98 -15.84 5.82
CA GLY A 46 2.97 -17.23 5.38
C GLY A 46 2.14 -17.50 4.12
N MET A 47 1.81 -16.45 3.34
CA MET A 47 1.16 -16.63 2.05
C MET A 47 2.12 -17.26 1.03
N THR A 48 1.57 -17.98 0.05
CA THR A 48 2.34 -18.29 -1.15
C THR A 48 2.48 -17.02 -2.01
N PRO A 49 3.52 -16.90 -2.86
CA PRO A 49 3.65 -15.78 -3.79
C PRO A 49 2.39 -15.52 -4.62
N LEU A 50 1.77 -16.59 -5.13
CA LEU A 50 0.52 -16.50 -5.90
C LEU A 50 -0.63 -15.89 -5.07
N LYS A 51 -0.81 -16.32 -3.82
CA LYS A 51 -1.84 -15.76 -2.93
C LYS A 51 -1.57 -14.30 -2.56
N ALA A 52 -0.31 -13.92 -2.38
CA ALA A 52 0.04 -12.53 -2.10
C ALA A 52 -0.26 -11.61 -3.31
N ILE A 53 -0.01 -12.09 -4.53
CA ILE A 53 -0.38 -11.39 -5.76
C ILE A 53 -1.90 -11.28 -5.89
N GLU A 54 -2.63 -12.39 -5.70
CA GLU A 54 -4.09 -12.42 -5.76
C GLU A 54 -4.71 -11.45 -4.73
N ALA A 55 -4.21 -11.47 -3.49
CA ALA A 55 -4.61 -10.55 -2.42
C ALA A 55 -4.40 -9.07 -2.77
N SER A 56 -3.37 -8.78 -3.57
CA SER A 56 -2.98 -7.42 -3.99
C SER A 56 -3.54 -7.03 -5.36
N THR A 57 -4.29 -7.91 -6.02
CA THR A 57 -4.86 -7.70 -7.35
C THR A 57 -6.32 -8.16 -7.38
N ALA A 58 -6.61 -9.40 -7.75
CA ALA A 58 -7.97 -9.88 -8.00
C ALA A 58 -8.97 -9.64 -6.86
N THR A 59 -8.55 -9.81 -5.59
CA THR A 59 -9.44 -9.57 -4.44
C THR A 59 -9.34 -8.15 -3.90
N ALA A 60 -8.35 -7.36 -4.33
CA ALA A 60 -8.10 -6.04 -3.75
C ALA A 60 -9.28 -5.06 -3.91
N PRO A 61 -10.02 -5.02 -5.05
CA PRO A 61 -11.19 -4.14 -5.19
C PRO A 61 -12.29 -4.40 -4.15
N GLU A 62 -12.39 -5.61 -3.58
CA GLU A 62 -13.45 -5.98 -2.64
C GLU A 62 -13.44 -5.13 -1.36
N VAL A 63 -12.29 -4.56 -0.98
CA VAL A 63 -12.17 -3.67 0.18
C VAL A 63 -12.97 -2.38 0.02
N LEU A 64 -13.33 -2.01 -1.22
CA LEU A 64 -14.13 -0.84 -1.54
C LEU A 64 -15.64 -1.14 -1.57
N SER A 65 -16.06 -2.40 -1.37
CA SER A 65 -17.46 -2.83 -1.29
C SER A 65 -18.32 -2.24 -2.45
N PRO A 66 -19.38 -1.41 -2.27
CA PRO A 66 -20.20 -0.97 -3.40
C PRO A 66 -19.47 0.01 -4.34
N GLN A 67 -18.27 0.47 -3.99
CA GLN A 67 -17.39 1.26 -4.86
C GLN A 67 -16.36 0.42 -5.61
N ALA A 68 -16.40 -0.91 -5.49
CA ALA A 68 -15.52 -1.79 -6.26
C ALA A 68 -15.71 -1.57 -7.77
N LEU A 69 -14.61 -1.33 -8.47
CA LEU A 69 -14.56 -1.16 -9.91
C LEU A 69 -14.18 -2.49 -10.59
N GLU A 70 -14.51 -2.63 -11.87
CA GLU A 70 -14.04 -3.74 -12.71
C GLU A 70 -12.56 -3.49 -13.06
N THR A 71 -11.65 -3.72 -12.10
CA THR A 71 -10.20 -3.45 -12.20
C THR A 71 -9.36 -4.54 -11.53
N CYS A 72 -8.04 -4.40 -11.55
CA CYS A 72 -7.05 -5.30 -10.93
C CYS A 72 -7.01 -6.74 -11.47
N MET A 73 -7.66 -7.02 -12.60
CA MET A 73 -7.58 -8.31 -13.30
C MET A 73 -7.34 -8.11 -14.78
N LEU A 74 -6.47 -8.94 -15.37
CA LEU A 74 -6.28 -9.00 -16.82
C LEU A 74 -7.42 -9.77 -17.48
N LYS A 75 -8.57 -9.10 -17.63
CA LYS A 75 -9.81 -9.66 -18.15
C LYS A 75 -10.49 -8.68 -19.09
N ALA A 76 -11.14 -9.20 -20.14
CA ALA A 76 -11.89 -8.36 -21.06
C ALA A 76 -13.01 -7.59 -20.32
N GLY A 77 -13.10 -6.28 -20.57
CA GLY A 77 -14.06 -5.39 -19.93
C GLY A 77 -13.60 -4.80 -18.59
N TYR A 78 -12.37 -5.09 -18.15
CA TYR A 78 -11.75 -4.48 -16.96
C TYR A 78 -10.81 -3.34 -17.36
N ASP A 79 -10.55 -2.42 -16.43
CA ASP A 79 -9.54 -1.38 -16.59
C ASP A 79 -8.17 -1.99 -16.89
N THR A 80 -7.42 -1.32 -17.78
CA THR A 80 -6.16 -1.83 -18.32
C THR A 80 -4.96 -1.45 -17.45
N ASP A 81 -5.09 -1.70 -16.14
CA ASP A 81 -4.10 -1.34 -15.13
C ASP A 81 -3.21 -2.54 -14.82
N PHE A 82 -2.00 -2.55 -15.39
CA PHE A 82 -1.05 -3.63 -15.17
C PHE A 82 0.40 -3.17 -15.33
N ILE A 83 1.32 -3.99 -14.84
CA ILE A 83 2.76 -3.76 -14.92
C ILE A 83 3.45 -4.97 -15.54
N ALA A 84 4.59 -4.73 -16.18
CA ALA A 84 5.50 -5.80 -16.63
C ALA A 84 6.77 -5.82 -15.78
N LEU A 85 7.13 -7.01 -15.29
CA LEU A 85 8.29 -7.22 -14.43
C LEU A 85 9.45 -7.87 -15.21
N THR A 86 10.68 -7.60 -14.79
CA THR A 86 11.88 -8.21 -15.40
C THR A 86 12.00 -9.72 -15.14
N SER A 87 11.31 -10.25 -14.13
CA SER A 87 11.39 -11.66 -13.73
C SER A 87 10.08 -12.17 -13.11
N ASN A 88 9.97 -13.49 -12.99
CA ASN A 88 8.79 -14.17 -12.48
C ASN A 88 8.57 -13.93 -10.96
N PRO A 89 7.50 -13.23 -10.55
CA PRO A 89 7.25 -12.96 -9.13
C PRO A 89 6.80 -14.18 -8.34
N LEU A 90 6.48 -15.30 -8.99
CA LEU A 90 6.17 -16.56 -8.31
C LEU A 90 7.42 -17.26 -7.77
N GLU A 91 8.58 -17.00 -8.35
CA GLU A 91 9.88 -17.50 -7.89
C GLU A 91 10.50 -16.58 -6.84
N ASN A 92 10.34 -15.27 -7.02
CA ASN A 92 10.76 -14.27 -6.04
C ASN A 92 9.79 -13.08 -6.01
N VAL A 93 8.93 -13.02 -4.99
CA VAL A 93 7.92 -11.95 -4.86
C VAL A 93 8.53 -10.58 -4.58
N SER A 94 9.77 -10.50 -4.06
CA SER A 94 10.41 -9.22 -3.73
C SER A 94 10.69 -8.35 -4.94
N VAL A 95 10.68 -8.93 -6.15
CA VAL A 95 10.80 -8.21 -7.42
C VAL A 95 9.73 -7.11 -7.57
N VAL A 96 8.57 -7.26 -6.94
CA VAL A 96 7.48 -6.26 -6.99
C VAL A 96 7.79 -5.04 -6.12
N ALA A 97 8.70 -5.17 -5.15
CA ALA A 97 9.06 -4.09 -4.22
C ALA A 97 10.16 -3.15 -4.76
N ASP A 98 10.84 -3.54 -5.83
CA ASP A 98 11.91 -2.76 -6.44
C ASP A 98 11.45 -2.14 -7.77
N PRO A 99 11.36 -0.80 -7.85
CA PRO A 99 11.00 -0.10 -9.08
C PRO A 99 11.91 -0.43 -10.27
N ASP A 100 13.18 -0.77 -10.05
CA ASP A 100 14.12 -1.10 -11.13
C ASP A 100 13.73 -2.40 -11.87
N HIS A 101 12.90 -3.24 -11.24
CA HIS A 101 12.35 -4.45 -11.84
C HIS A 101 11.01 -4.23 -12.56
N VAL A 102 10.41 -3.04 -12.48
CA VAL A 102 9.19 -2.68 -13.21
C VAL A 102 9.56 -2.02 -14.54
N THR A 103 9.39 -2.76 -15.63
CA THR A 103 9.81 -2.31 -16.97
C THR A 103 8.78 -1.42 -17.67
N HIS A 104 7.49 -1.65 -17.38
CA HIS A 104 6.39 -0.96 -18.02
C HIS A 104 5.22 -0.84 -17.06
N ILE A 105 4.48 0.26 -17.19
CA ILE A 105 3.28 0.56 -16.43
C ILE A 105 2.21 1.00 -17.43
N TRP A 106 1.07 0.34 -17.40
CA TRP A 106 -0.15 0.77 -18.08
C TRP A 106 -1.16 1.17 -17.02
N LEU A 107 -1.74 2.36 -17.18
CA LEU A 107 -2.71 2.94 -16.25
C LEU A 107 -3.78 3.64 -17.08
N GLY A 108 -5.02 3.15 -17.02
CA GLY A 108 -6.17 3.72 -17.73
C GLY A 108 -6.19 3.50 -19.25
N GLY A 109 -5.35 2.60 -19.80
CA GLY A 109 -5.26 2.30 -21.23
C GLY A 109 -4.15 3.05 -21.96
#